data_AF-A0A9C8I7Z6-F1
#
_entry.id   AF-A0A9C8I7Z6-F1
#
_cell.length_a   1.000
_cell.length_b   1.000
_cell.length_c   1.000
_cell.angle_alpha   90.00
_cell.angle_beta   90.00
_cell.angle_gamma   90.00
#
_symmetry.space_group_name_H-M   'P 1'
#
loop_
_entity.id
_entity.type
_entity.pdbx_description
1 polymer ?
#
loop_
_entity_poly.entity_id
_entity_poly.type
_entity_poly.pdbx_seq_one_letter_code
_entity_poly.pdbx_strand_id
1 'polypeptide(L)'
;VSDRISLWRNPLEIPLGLRVDEKVVWYLVESVKSTVDSEPVDASMNLAEGIINAARDGIEVDIEKTVKNIPRTLSSLDDILVALAVNRTRPRVTNDAFQDIDLENPLAEYTTKFNIWKRNRSTNIELVSVHFEGVVIKPGEIFSFNEVTGPRTYAEGYLPAPEYRQGRIVMAPAGGACQVSTTIYNAALLAGLEIVERRPHGRPCGYVPYGRDATVAYGAVDLRFKNTLEHPIILHQRVDRHSAGTITFVIYGHPDDRVHVEIGNAYSWVARQESSTRYVIDRSLAPGTQVVEDEGTNGIIQRCWRTWFDDEGNELYTEQISHDNVRPVGKLIRHNPDGAAETSPSTPSTPSAPSQPERVTPEEEPPSGVF
;
A
#
# COMPACT_ATOMS: atom_id res chain seq x y z
N VAL A 1 71.29 -40.26 -41.93
CA VAL A 1 70.76 -41.02 -43.10
C VAL A 1 70.08 -42.31 -42.66
N SER A 2 70.65 -43.07 -41.71
CA SER A 2 70.07 -44.29 -41.12
C SER A 2 68.63 -44.12 -40.60
N ASP A 3 68.37 -43.11 -39.77
CA ASP A 3 67.05 -42.91 -39.14
C ASP A 3 65.95 -42.49 -40.13
N ARG A 4 66.35 -41.84 -41.23
CA ARG A 4 65.44 -41.44 -42.31
C ARG A 4 64.95 -42.63 -43.11
N ILE A 5 65.82 -43.62 -43.33
CA ILE A 5 65.51 -44.86 -44.06
C ILE A 5 64.69 -45.82 -43.18
N SER A 6 64.91 -45.82 -41.85
CA SER A 6 64.12 -46.64 -40.93
C SER A 6 62.67 -46.16 -40.82
N LEU A 7 62.43 -44.84 -40.76
CA LEU A 7 61.08 -44.25 -40.77
C LEU A 7 60.33 -44.47 -42.09
N TRP A 8 61.05 -44.62 -43.21
CA TRP A 8 60.43 -44.90 -44.51
C TRP A 8 60.02 -46.36 -44.67
N ARG A 9 60.75 -47.29 -44.04
CA ARG A 9 60.45 -48.74 -44.04
C ARG A 9 59.45 -49.15 -42.96
N ASN A 10 59.44 -48.45 -41.83
CA ASN A 10 58.49 -48.60 -40.73
C ASN A 10 57.96 -47.21 -40.38
N PRO A 11 56.86 -46.77 -41.02
CA PRO A 11 56.26 -45.47 -40.75
C PRO A 11 55.91 -45.35 -39.27
N LEU A 12 56.36 -44.27 -38.64
CA LEU A 12 55.90 -43.92 -37.30
C LEU A 12 54.52 -43.29 -37.43
N GLU A 13 53.47 -44.03 -37.09
CA GLU A 13 52.14 -43.45 -36.92
C GLU A 13 52.13 -42.59 -35.67
N ILE A 14 52.04 -41.27 -35.85
CA ILE A 14 51.86 -40.32 -34.76
C ILE A 14 50.36 -40.00 -34.72
N PRO A 15 49.58 -40.63 -33.83
CA PRO A 15 48.16 -40.32 -33.70
C PRO A 15 47.99 -38.87 -33.23
N LEU A 16 47.14 -38.12 -33.92
CA LEU A 16 46.74 -36.79 -33.49
C LEU A 16 45.85 -36.92 -32.25
N GLY A 17 46.34 -36.44 -31.11
CA GLY A 17 45.55 -36.35 -29.88
C GLY A 17 44.80 -35.03 -29.83
N LEU A 18 43.48 -35.06 -29.99
CA LEU A 18 42.63 -33.89 -29.80
C LEU A 18 42.30 -33.72 -28.32
N ARG A 19 42.55 -32.51 -27.79
CA ARG A 19 42.21 -32.14 -26.42
C ARG A 19 41.28 -30.95 -26.42
N VAL A 20 40.35 -30.96 -25.50
CA VAL A 20 39.40 -29.88 -25.30
C VAL A 20 40.01 -28.86 -24.34
N ASP A 21 40.00 -27.58 -24.73
CA ASP A 21 40.38 -26.48 -23.84
C ASP A 21 39.21 -26.17 -22.91
N GLU A 22 39.40 -26.46 -21.61
CA GLU A 22 38.37 -26.26 -20.59
C GLU A 22 37.93 -24.78 -20.50
N LYS A 23 38.79 -23.81 -20.81
CA LYS A 23 38.40 -22.38 -20.81
C LYS A 23 37.50 -22.05 -21.99
N VAL A 24 37.81 -22.56 -23.18
CA VAL A 24 36.97 -22.35 -24.37
C VAL A 24 35.60 -22.97 -24.16
N VAL A 25 35.57 -24.18 -23.60
CA VAL A 25 34.33 -24.85 -23.23
C VAL A 25 33.54 -24.07 -22.19
N TRP A 26 34.21 -23.55 -21.16
CA TRP A 26 33.55 -22.71 -20.16
C TRP A 26 32.84 -21.51 -20.81
N TYR A 27 33.56 -20.74 -21.64
CA TYR A 27 32.98 -19.59 -22.34
C TYR A 27 31.84 -19.98 -23.29
N LEU A 28 31.94 -21.14 -23.95
CA LEU A 28 30.87 -21.65 -24.79
C LEU A 28 29.62 -21.97 -23.96
N VAL A 29 29.76 -22.67 -22.83
CA VAL A 29 28.65 -22.98 -21.94
C VAL A 29 28.06 -21.71 -21.32
N GLU A 30 28.89 -20.71 -20.99
CA GLU A 30 28.43 -19.40 -20.51
C GLU A 30 27.61 -18.66 -21.58
N SER A 31 28.02 -18.71 -22.85
CA SER A 31 27.24 -18.14 -23.94
C SER A 31 25.90 -18.85 -24.12
N VAL A 32 25.87 -20.18 -23.98
CA VAL A 32 24.62 -20.95 -24.03
C VAL A 32 23.72 -20.60 -22.84
N LYS A 33 24.29 -20.53 -21.63
CA LYS A 33 23.57 -20.10 -20.41
C LYS A 33 22.84 -18.78 -20.63
N SER A 34 23.49 -17.78 -21.22
CA SER A 34 22.87 -16.47 -21.49
C SER A 34 21.65 -16.49 -22.42
N THR A 35 21.48 -17.57 -23.20
CA THR A 35 20.36 -17.74 -24.14
C THR A 35 19.30 -18.73 -23.66
N VAL A 36 19.68 -19.65 -22.75
CA VAL A 36 18.80 -20.70 -22.22
C VAL A 36 18.19 -20.30 -20.87
N ASP A 37 18.93 -19.53 -20.06
CA ASP A 37 18.46 -19.14 -18.74
C ASP A 37 17.18 -18.32 -18.86
N SER A 38 16.22 -18.67 -18.01
CA SER A 38 14.95 -17.98 -17.93
C SER A 38 14.42 -18.04 -16.51
N GLU A 39 13.94 -16.91 -16.01
CA GLU A 39 13.20 -16.87 -14.74
C GLU A 39 11.87 -17.66 -14.84
N PRO A 40 11.39 -18.21 -13.70
CA PRO A 40 10.07 -18.82 -13.67
C PRO A 40 8.99 -17.79 -13.98
N VAL A 41 7.93 -18.24 -14.64
CA VAL A 41 6.77 -17.43 -14.99
C VAL A 41 5.55 -18.00 -14.26
N ASP A 42 4.97 -17.18 -13.38
CA ASP A 42 3.74 -17.52 -12.66
C ASP A 42 2.57 -17.74 -13.64
N ALA A 43 1.72 -18.72 -13.32
CA ALA A 43 0.43 -18.83 -13.98
C ALA A 43 -0.43 -17.59 -13.66
N SER A 44 -1.17 -17.13 -14.66
CA SER A 44 -2.12 -16.03 -14.51
C SER A 44 -3.43 -16.38 -15.19
N MET A 45 -4.50 -15.68 -14.82
CA MET A 45 -5.81 -15.86 -15.43
C MET A 45 -6.29 -14.54 -16.02
N ASN A 46 -6.67 -14.57 -17.29
CA ASN A 46 -7.49 -13.51 -17.87
C ASN A 46 -8.94 -13.73 -17.42
N LEU A 47 -9.36 -12.98 -16.40
CA LEU A 47 -10.69 -13.11 -15.80
C LEU A 47 -11.82 -12.68 -16.74
N ALA A 48 -11.55 -11.86 -17.76
CA ALA A 48 -12.55 -11.46 -18.75
C ALA A 48 -12.86 -12.59 -19.75
N GLU A 49 -11.87 -13.44 -20.04
CA GLU A 49 -11.98 -14.53 -21.02
C GLU A 49 -12.05 -15.92 -20.38
N GLY A 50 -11.78 -16.03 -19.07
CA GLY A 50 -11.66 -17.30 -18.36
C GLY A 50 -10.44 -18.13 -18.78
N ILE A 51 -9.43 -17.49 -19.39
CA ILE A 51 -8.25 -18.18 -19.95
C ILE A 51 -7.10 -18.17 -18.95
N ILE A 52 -6.55 -19.36 -18.66
CA ILE A 52 -5.34 -19.51 -17.85
C ILE A 52 -4.11 -19.44 -18.77
N ASN A 53 -3.23 -18.49 -18.51
CA ASN A 53 -1.88 -18.48 -19.04
C ASN A 53 -1.03 -19.40 -18.17
N ALA A 54 -0.59 -20.52 -18.74
CA ALA A 54 0.08 -21.57 -17.99
C ALA A 54 1.43 -21.11 -17.41
N ALA A 55 1.71 -21.60 -16.19
CA ALA A 55 2.99 -21.40 -15.53
C ALA A 55 4.13 -22.05 -16.32
N ARG A 56 5.33 -21.45 -16.26
CA ARG A 56 6.55 -22.03 -16.83
C ARG A 56 7.66 -22.05 -15.79
N ASP A 57 8.28 -23.20 -15.62
CA ASP A 57 9.46 -23.35 -14.77
C ASP A 57 10.60 -22.44 -15.27
N GLY A 58 11.32 -21.87 -14.31
CA GLY A 58 12.60 -21.23 -14.55
C GLY A 58 13.65 -22.30 -14.85
N ILE A 59 14.60 -21.94 -15.71
CA ILE A 59 15.70 -22.79 -16.13
C ILE A 59 16.98 -22.02 -15.85
N GLU A 60 17.90 -22.66 -15.14
CA GLU A 60 19.23 -22.15 -14.92
C GLU A 60 20.26 -23.21 -15.33
N VAL A 61 21.11 -22.90 -16.30
CA VAL A 61 22.22 -23.79 -16.69
C VAL A 61 23.28 -23.81 -15.60
N ASP A 62 23.60 -25.02 -15.13
CA ASP A 62 24.71 -25.30 -14.24
C ASP A 62 25.98 -25.50 -15.08
N ILE A 63 26.80 -24.44 -15.15
CA ILE A 63 28.00 -24.42 -15.99
C ILE A 63 28.94 -25.55 -15.57
N GLU A 64 29.21 -25.70 -14.27
CA GLU A 64 30.19 -26.66 -13.78
C GLU A 64 29.80 -28.11 -14.10
N LYS A 65 28.53 -28.48 -13.86
CA LYS A 65 28.02 -29.81 -14.22
C LYS A 65 27.99 -30.01 -15.73
N THR A 66 27.64 -28.98 -16.50
CA THR A 66 27.61 -29.07 -17.97
C THR A 66 29.01 -29.26 -18.55
N VAL A 67 30.02 -28.54 -18.05
CA VAL A 67 31.41 -28.71 -18.46
C VAL A 67 31.92 -30.11 -18.12
N LYS A 68 31.52 -30.69 -16.98
CA LYS A 68 31.85 -32.08 -16.61
C LYS A 68 31.24 -33.12 -17.56
N ASN A 69 30.15 -32.80 -18.26
CA ASN A 69 29.55 -33.68 -19.26
C ASN A 69 30.31 -33.68 -20.59
N ILE A 70 31.26 -32.76 -20.78
CA ILE A 70 32.04 -32.64 -22.03
C ILE A 70 33.26 -33.57 -21.97
N PRO A 71 33.44 -34.48 -22.95
CA PRO A 71 34.63 -35.33 -23.00
C PRO A 71 35.92 -34.51 -23.08
N ARG A 72 36.93 -34.87 -22.26
CA ARG A 72 38.23 -34.17 -22.23
C ARG A 72 39.13 -34.47 -23.43
N THR A 73 38.88 -35.59 -24.11
CA THR A 73 39.61 -36.06 -25.30
C THR A 73 38.61 -36.42 -26.37
N LEU A 74 38.87 -35.97 -27.60
CA LEU A 74 37.99 -36.23 -28.73
C LEU A 74 38.61 -37.31 -29.62
N SER A 75 37.78 -38.28 -30.01
CA SER A 75 38.18 -39.38 -30.91
C SER A 75 38.12 -38.98 -32.39
N SER A 76 37.35 -37.93 -32.72
CA SER A 76 37.19 -37.36 -34.06
C SER A 76 36.80 -35.88 -33.97
N LEU A 77 36.65 -35.21 -35.13
CA LEU A 77 36.15 -33.84 -35.25
C LEU A 77 34.64 -33.79 -35.55
N ASP A 78 33.92 -34.89 -35.32
CA ASP A 78 32.48 -34.96 -35.54
C ASP A 78 31.73 -34.17 -34.46
N ASP A 79 30.48 -33.82 -34.74
CA ASP A 79 29.60 -33.13 -33.79
C ASP A 79 29.39 -33.98 -32.53
N ILE A 80 29.43 -33.31 -31.37
CA ILE A 80 29.24 -33.94 -30.05
C ILE A 80 27.99 -33.37 -29.42
N LEU A 81 27.05 -34.25 -29.09
CA LEU A 81 25.88 -33.89 -28.29
C LEU A 81 26.25 -33.89 -26.80
N VAL A 82 26.10 -32.72 -26.18
CA VAL A 82 26.36 -32.52 -24.75
C VAL A 82 25.05 -32.22 -24.07
N ALA A 83 24.67 -33.03 -23.07
CA ALA A 83 23.51 -32.74 -22.25
C ALA A 83 23.81 -31.56 -21.32
N LEU A 84 23.04 -30.48 -21.45
CA LEU A 84 23.08 -29.37 -20.50
C LEU A 84 22.55 -29.84 -19.14
N ALA A 85 23.32 -29.60 -18.08
CA ALA A 85 22.83 -29.75 -16.73
C ALA A 85 22.10 -28.46 -16.35
N VAL A 86 20.82 -28.58 -15.97
CA VAL A 86 19.99 -27.43 -15.60
C VAL A 86 19.36 -27.63 -14.23
N ASN A 87 19.31 -26.55 -13.45
CA ASN A 87 18.48 -26.45 -12.26
C ASN A 87 17.13 -25.85 -12.68
N ARG A 88 16.04 -26.40 -12.14
CA ARG A 88 14.68 -25.91 -12.41
C ARG A 88 14.11 -25.28 -11.17
N THR A 89 13.53 -24.09 -11.35
CA THR A 89 12.84 -23.37 -10.29
C THR A 89 11.37 -23.32 -10.63
N ARG A 90 10.51 -23.86 -9.75
CA ARG A 90 9.07 -23.83 -9.97
C ARG A 90 8.54 -22.40 -9.78
N PRO A 91 7.54 -21.97 -10.56
CA PRO A 91 6.89 -20.68 -10.35
C PRO A 91 6.19 -20.64 -9.01
N ARG A 92 5.99 -19.42 -8.49
CA ARG A 92 5.22 -19.21 -7.27
C ARG A 92 3.78 -19.63 -7.52
N VAL A 93 3.14 -19.24 -8.61
CA VAL A 93 1.75 -19.65 -8.94
C VAL A 93 1.77 -20.72 -10.02
N THR A 94 1.18 -21.88 -9.73
CA THR A 94 0.97 -22.97 -10.70
C THR A 94 -0.47 -22.97 -11.20
N ASN A 95 -0.74 -23.70 -12.28
CA ASN A 95 -2.09 -23.81 -12.87
C ASN A 95 -3.14 -24.33 -11.88
N ASP A 96 -2.71 -25.16 -10.91
CA ASP A 96 -3.60 -25.73 -9.90
C ASP A 96 -4.22 -24.67 -8.98
N ALA A 97 -3.62 -23.48 -8.88
CA ALA A 97 -4.18 -22.36 -8.11
C ALA A 97 -5.53 -21.85 -8.66
N PHE A 98 -5.94 -22.31 -9.85
CA PHE A 98 -7.14 -21.87 -10.54
C PHE A 98 -8.19 -22.99 -10.74
N GLN A 99 -7.89 -24.25 -10.40
CA GLN A 99 -8.74 -25.40 -10.76
C GLN A 99 -10.12 -25.36 -10.10
N ASP A 100 -10.21 -24.82 -8.89
CA ASP A 100 -11.43 -24.87 -8.06
C ASP A 100 -11.90 -23.46 -7.61
N ILE A 101 -11.51 -22.42 -8.35
CA ILE A 101 -11.95 -21.05 -8.09
C ILE A 101 -13.33 -20.83 -8.71
N ASP A 102 -14.31 -20.42 -7.89
CA ASP A 102 -15.64 -20.02 -8.38
C ASP A 102 -15.60 -18.56 -8.87
N LEU A 103 -15.66 -18.39 -10.19
CA LEU A 103 -15.68 -17.08 -10.85
C LEU A 103 -17.10 -16.49 -10.99
N GLU A 104 -18.14 -17.29 -10.75
CA GLU A 104 -19.54 -16.86 -10.83
C GLU A 104 -20.00 -16.25 -9.50
N ASN A 105 -19.62 -16.88 -8.38
CA ASN A 105 -19.98 -16.44 -7.04
C ASN A 105 -18.72 -16.07 -6.25
N PRO A 106 -18.29 -14.79 -6.25
CA PRO A 106 -17.11 -14.39 -5.50
C PRO A 106 -17.30 -14.61 -3.99
N LEU A 107 -16.18 -14.74 -3.26
CA LEU A 107 -16.19 -14.79 -1.80
C LEU A 107 -16.66 -13.45 -1.22
N ALA A 108 -16.20 -12.35 -1.81
CA ALA A 108 -16.64 -11.01 -1.45
C ALA A 108 -16.40 -10.00 -2.55
N GLU A 109 -17.15 -8.90 -2.52
CA GLU A 109 -16.86 -7.71 -3.30
C GLU A 109 -17.17 -6.43 -2.52
N TYR A 110 -16.47 -5.35 -2.84
CA TYR A 110 -16.78 -4.04 -2.29
C TYR A 110 -16.61 -2.95 -3.34
N THR A 111 -17.52 -1.98 -3.34
CA THR A 111 -17.56 -0.89 -4.31
C THR A 111 -17.47 0.47 -3.63
N THR A 112 -16.63 1.36 -4.15
CA THR A 112 -16.65 2.79 -3.81
C THR A 112 -16.90 3.65 -5.05
N LYS A 113 -17.40 4.87 -4.84
CA LYS A 113 -17.73 5.83 -5.92
C LYS A 113 -16.71 6.96 -5.98
N PHE A 114 -16.42 7.45 -7.17
CA PHE A 114 -15.57 8.61 -7.45
C PHE A 114 -16.19 9.51 -8.51
N ASN A 115 -15.75 10.77 -8.52
CA ASN A 115 -16.24 11.75 -9.49
C ASN A 115 -15.48 11.63 -10.82
N ILE A 116 -16.16 11.14 -11.87
CA ILE A 116 -15.61 10.96 -13.23
C ILE A 116 -15.06 12.26 -13.84
N TRP A 117 -15.59 13.43 -13.46
CA TRP A 117 -15.17 14.73 -13.97
C TRP A 117 -13.78 15.15 -13.46
N LYS A 118 -13.29 14.54 -12.38
CA LYS A 118 -11.91 14.71 -11.92
C LYS A 118 -10.96 13.82 -12.73
N ARG A 119 -10.83 14.10 -14.03
CA ARG A 119 -10.19 13.24 -15.05
C ARG A 119 -8.87 12.62 -14.59
N ASN A 120 -7.90 13.43 -14.16
CA ASN A 120 -6.60 12.91 -13.72
C ASN A 120 -6.72 11.94 -12.53
N ARG A 121 -7.58 12.24 -11.56
CA ARG A 121 -7.82 11.37 -10.41
C ARG A 121 -8.50 10.07 -10.84
N SER A 122 -9.49 10.14 -11.73
CA SER A 122 -10.20 8.96 -12.25
C SER A 122 -9.25 8.05 -13.04
N THR A 123 -8.39 8.63 -13.89
CA THR A 123 -7.34 7.88 -14.59
C THR A 123 -6.33 7.26 -13.64
N ASN A 124 -5.91 7.97 -12.59
CA ASN A 124 -5.04 7.39 -11.57
C ASN A 124 -5.68 6.21 -10.84
N ILE A 125 -6.98 6.27 -10.54
CA ILE A 125 -7.69 5.13 -9.92
C ILE A 125 -7.60 3.91 -10.82
N GLU A 126 -7.87 4.06 -12.12
CA GLU A 126 -7.74 2.98 -13.11
C GLU A 126 -6.30 2.44 -13.17
N LEU A 127 -5.30 3.33 -13.32
CA LEU A 127 -3.88 2.96 -13.37
C LEU A 127 -3.40 2.22 -12.12
N VAL A 128 -3.84 2.63 -10.92
CA VAL A 128 -3.49 1.91 -9.69
C VAL A 128 -4.23 0.56 -9.65
N SER A 129 -5.47 0.49 -10.12
CA SER A 129 -6.30 -0.71 -10.04
C SER A 129 -5.77 -1.85 -10.89
N VAL A 130 -5.28 -1.57 -12.11
CA VAL A 130 -4.81 -2.62 -13.04
C VAL A 130 -3.68 -3.47 -12.48
N HIS A 131 -2.91 -2.98 -11.51
CA HIS A 131 -1.87 -3.78 -10.83
C HIS A 131 -2.43 -4.98 -10.05
N PHE A 132 -3.70 -4.94 -9.68
CA PHE A 132 -4.35 -5.96 -8.86
C PHE A 132 -5.15 -6.98 -9.69
N GLU A 133 -5.18 -6.83 -11.01
CA GLU A 133 -5.88 -7.75 -11.91
C GLU A 133 -5.21 -9.12 -11.88
N GLY A 134 -5.93 -10.14 -11.40
CA GLY A 134 -5.46 -11.53 -11.39
C GLY A 134 -4.38 -11.82 -10.34
N VAL A 135 -4.20 -10.95 -9.33
CA VAL A 135 -3.23 -11.19 -8.25
C VAL A 135 -3.68 -12.38 -7.42
N VAL A 136 -2.88 -13.45 -7.43
CA VAL A 136 -3.10 -14.67 -6.65
C VAL A 136 -2.37 -14.60 -5.31
N ILE A 137 -3.12 -14.82 -4.23
CA ILE A 137 -2.62 -14.83 -2.85
C ILE A 137 -2.88 -16.22 -2.27
N LYS A 138 -1.81 -16.97 -1.99
CA LYS A 138 -1.88 -18.34 -1.47
C LYS A 138 -2.29 -18.41 -0.01
N PRO A 139 -2.78 -19.56 0.46
CA PRO A 139 -2.98 -19.82 1.89
C PRO A 139 -1.73 -19.45 2.70
N GLY A 140 -1.93 -18.66 3.75
CA GLY A 140 -0.88 -18.15 4.63
C GLY A 140 -0.04 -16.99 4.10
N GLU A 141 -0.15 -16.63 2.82
CA GLU A 141 0.58 -15.52 2.20
C GLU A 141 0.04 -14.16 2.65
N ILE A 142 0.94 -13.19 2.84
CA ILE A 142 0.58 -11.82 3.17
C ILE A 142 0.63 -11.00 1.89
N PHE A 143 -0.51 -10.44 1.50
CA PHE A 143 -0.59 -9.42 0.47
C PHE A 143 -0.05 -8.09 0.99
N SER A 144 0.65 -7.35 0.13
CA SER A 144 1.03 -5.95 0.33
C SER A 144 0.60 -5.10 -0.85
N PHE A 145 -0.14 -4.03 -0.57
CA PHE A 145 -0.57 -3.08 -1.60
C PHE A 145 0.64 -2.39 -2.25
N ASN A 146 1.64 -1.99 -1.45
CA ASN A 146 2.84 -1.32 -1.95
C ASN A 146 3.78 -2.25 -2.73
N GLU A 147 3.89 -3.53 -2.37
CA GLU A 147 4.68 -4.51 -3.14
C GLU A 147 4.09 -4.73 -4.53
N VAL A 148 2.75 -4.80 -4.63
CA VAL A 148 2.06 -5.04 -5.90
C VAL A 148 2.12 -3.82 -6.83
N THR A 149 1.92 -2.60 -6.32
CA THR A 149 1.91 -1.41 -7.20
C THR A 149 3.28 -0.81 -7.45
N GLY A 150 4.25 -1.03 -6.56
CA GLY A 150 5.52 -0.31 -6.57
C GLY A 150 5.39 1.21 -6.31
N PRO A 151 6.44 1.99 -6.63
CA PRO A 151 6.44 3.45 -6.54
C PRO A 151 5.39 4.08 -7.45
N ARG A 152 4.85 5.23 -7.02
CA ARG A 152 3.76 5.93 -7.71
C ARG A 152 4.19 7.33 -8.10
N THR A 153 5.00 7.46 -9.15
CA THR A 153 5.58 8.72 -9.63
C THR A 153 5.07 9.09 -11.02
N TYR A 154 5.45 10.26 -11.52
CA TYR A 154 5.10 10.67 -12.88
C TYR A 154 5.75 9.77 -13.95
N ALA A 155 6.89 9.14 -13.64
CA ALA A 155 7.62 8.28 -14.59
C ALA A 155 6.86 6.98 -14.90
N GLU A 156 6.09 6.47 -13.94
CA GLU A 156 5.20 5.32 -14.12
C GLU A 156 3.85 5.71 -14.77
N GLY A 157 3.71 6.95 -15.24
CA GLY A 157 2.54 7.43 -15.99
C GLY A 157 1.41 8.02 -15.14
N TYR A 158 1.58 8.10 -13.82
CA TYR A 158 0.58 8.70 -12.95
C TYR A 158 0.43 10.21 -13.20
N LEU A 159 -0.81 10.69 -13.16
CA LEU A 159 -1.16 12.08 -13.45
C LEU A 159 -1.23 12.93 -12.17
N PRO A 160 -1.01 14.26 -12.25
CA PRO A 160 -1.13 15.13 -11.09
C PRO A 160 -2.60 15.23 -10.66
N ALA A 161 -2.87 14.91 -9.41
CA ALA A 161 -4.19 15.05 -8.79
C ALA A 161 -4.10 15.72 -7.40
N PRO A 162 -5.15 16.44 -6.95
CA PRO A 162 -5.15 17.05 -5.63
C PRO A 162 -5.06 16.00 -4.51
N GLU A 163 -4.11 16.18 -3.61
CA GLU A 163 -3.87 15.39 -2.41
C GLU A 163 -3.81 16.33 -1.20
N TYR A 164 -4.33 15.90 -0.05
CA TYR A 164 -4.12 16.61 1.21
C TYR A 164 -2.78 16.21 1.83
N ARG A 165 -1.88 17.19 1.99
CA ARG A 165 -0.57 16.99 2.62
C ARG A 165 -0.31 18.11 3.62
N GLN A 166 -0.07 17.76 4.89
CA GLN A 166 0.26 18.71 5.96
C GLN A 166 -0.72 19.90 6.08
N GLY A 167 -2.03 19.66 5.93
CA GLY A 167 -3.06 20.70 6.06
C GLY A 167 -3.30 21.52 4.78
N ARG A 168 -2.58 21.27 3.69
CA ARG A 168 -2.79 21.94 2.41
C ARG A 168 -3.18 20.95 1.32
N ILE A 169 -3.88 21.44 0.31
CA ILE A 169 -4.10 20.70 -0.93
C ILE A 169 -2.88 20.94 -1.81
N VAL A 170 -2.17 19.88 -2.16
CA VAL A 170 -1.03 19.90 -3.10
C VAL A 170 -1.33 18.99 -4.28
N MET A 171 -0.72 19.25 -5.43
CA MET A 171 -0.79 18.31 -6.56
C MET A 171 0.27 17.23 -6.37
N ALA A 172 -0.15 15.97 -6.42
CA ALA A 172 0.73 14.81 -6.28
C ALA A 172 0.43 13.77 -7.36
N PRO A 173 1.41 12.92 -7.72
CA PRO A 173 1.14 11.77 -8.59
C PRO A 173 0.22 10.77 -7.88
N ALA A 174 -0.57 10.03 -8.67
CA ALA A 174 -1.39 8.91 -8.22
C ALA A 174 -2.47 9.25 -7.17
N GLY A 175 -2.94 10.50 -7.13
CA GLY A 175 -4.09 10.86 -6.29
C GLY A 175 -5.30 9.98 -6.64
N GLY A 176 -5.82 9.25 -5.64
CA GLY A 176 -6.81 8.19 -5.83
C GLY A 176 -6.39 6.84 -5.23
N ALA A 177 -5.09 6.58 -5.05
CA ALA A 177 -4.57 5.31 -4.54
C ALA A 177 -5.17 4.88 -3.19
N CYS A 178 -5.35 5.79 -2.23
CA CYS A 178 -5.99 5.45 -0.95
C CYS A 178 -7.45 5.00 -1.10
N GLN A 179 -8.17 5.44 -2.13
CA GLN A 179 -9.52 4.95 -2.40
C GLN A 179 -9.48 3.52 -2.94
N VAL A 180 -8.50 3.19 -3.79
CA VAL A 180 -8.26 1.81 -4.26
C VAL A 180 -7.93 0.90 -3.07
N SER A 181 -6.97 1.30 -2.24
CA SER A 181 -6.60 0.59 -1.00
C SER A 181 -7.80 0.41 -0.06
N THR A 182 -8.58 1.47 0.16
CA THR A 182 -9.81 1.38 0.96
C THR A 182 -10.81 0.37 0.37
N THR A 183 -10.93 0.30 -0.95
CA THR A 183 -11.87 -0.62 -1.60
C THR A 183 -11.40 -2.06 -1.43
N ILE A 184 -10.11 -2.35 -1.63
CA ILE A 184 -9.50 -3.67 -1.37
C ILE A 184 -9.66 -4.07 0.10
N TYR A 185 -9.35 -3.17 1.03
CA TYR A 185 -9.47 -3.42 2.47
C TYR A 185 -10.87 -3.89 2.86
N ASN A 186 -11.91 -3.26 2.31
CA ASN A 186 -13.29 -3.64 2.61
C ASN A 186 -13.70 -4.96 1.94
N ALA A 187 -13.22 -5.24 0.73
CA ALA A 187 -13.41 -6.55 0.11
C ALA A 187 -12.72 -7.66 0.93
N ALA A 188 -11.50 -7.41 1.42
CA ALA A 188 -10.76 -8.33 2.28
C ALA A 188 -11.46 -8.57 3.62
N LEU A 189 -12.02 -7.52 4.24
CA LEU A 189 -12.82 -7.66 5.46
C LEU A 189 -14.04 -8.56 5.24
N LEU A 190 -14.76 -8.36 4.13
CA LEU A 190 -15.94 -9.13 3.76
C LEU A 190 -15.59 -10.58 3.39
N ALA A 191 -14.40 -10.84 2.86
CA ALA A 191 -13.89 -12.20 2.59
C ALA A 191 -13.32 -12.90 3.84
N GLY A 192 -13.49 -12.32 5.04
CA GLY A 192 -13.00 -12.94 6.29
C GLY A 192 -11.48 -12.91 6.47
N LEU A 193 -10.73 -12.17 5.64
CA LEU A 193 -9.27 -12.16 5.70
C LEU A 193 -8.75 -11.41 6.93
N GLU A 194 -7.56 -11.79 7.40
CA GLU A 194 -6.89 -11.15 8.54
C GLU A 194 -6.16 -9.88 8.09
N ILE A 195 -6.47 -8.74 8.72
CA ILE A 195 -5.81 -7.47 8.43
C ILE A 195 -4.52 -7.37 9.25
N VAL A 196 -3.38 -7.39 8.56
CA VAL A 196 -2.04 -7.34 9.16
C VAL A 196 -1.58 -5.90 9.39
N GLU A 197 -1.82 -5.03 8.41
CA GLU A 197 -1.50 -3.61 8.50
C GLU A 197 -2.61 -2.78 7.86
N ARG A 198 -3.10 -1.79 8.61
CA ARG A 198 -4.00 -0.77 8.09
C ARG A 198 -3.82 0.51 8.91
N ARG A 199 -3.87 1.67 8.24
CA ARG A 199 -3.90 2.99 8.89
C ARG A 199 -5.07 3.83 8.39
N PRO A 200 -5.82 4.51 9.28
CA PRO A 200 -6.85 5.47 8.88
C PRO A 200 -6.23 6.73 8.28
N HIS A 201 -7.04 7.48 7.54
CA HIS A 201 -6.76 8.86 7.15
C HIS A 201 -6.80 9.77 8.37
N GLY A 202 -5.97 10.82 8.33
CA GLY A 202 -6.00 11.89 9.32
C GLY A 202 -7.22 12.82 9.23
N ARG A 203 -8.16 12.55 8.31
CA ARG A 203 -9.44 13.24 8.13
C ARG A 203 -10.47 12.25 7.55
N PRO A 204 -11.76 12.37 7.85
CA PRO A 204 -12.76 11.45 7.31
C PRO A 204 -12.86 11.50 5.78
N CYS A 205 -13.03 10.34 5.16
CA CYS A 205 -13.21 10.20 3.71
C CYS A 205 -14.70 10.14 3.35
N GLY A 206 -15.10 10.83 2.28
CA GLY A 206 -16.51 10.87 1.85
C GLY A 206 -16.98 9.68 0.99
N TYR A 207 -16.11 8.70 0.70
CA TYR A 207 -16.39 7.58 -0.20
C TYR A 207 -16.57 6.23 0.51
N VAL A 208 -16.49 6.20 1.85
CA VAL A 208 -16.57 4.99 2.66
C VAL A 208 -17.16 5.34 4.04
N PRO A 209 -17.88 4.43 4.73
CA PRO A 209 -18.29 4.67 6.10
C PRO A 209 -17.09 4.88 7.04
N TYR A 210 -17.36 5.54 8.17
CA TYR A 210 -16.34 5.85 9.17
C TYR A 210 -15.70 4.59 9.78
N GLY A 211 -14.38 4.60 9.97
CA GLY A 211 -13.58 3.49 10.50
C GLY A 211 -13.24 2.42 9.47
N ARG A 212 -13.71 2.58 8.22
CA ARG A 212 -13.56 1.61 7.13
C ARG A 212 -12.60 2.05 6.02
N ASP A 213 -11.89 3.15 6.20
CA ASP A 213 -10.90 3.66 5.26
C ASP A 213 -9.52 3.04 5.47
N ALA A 214 -8.71 2.93 4.42
CA ALA A 214 -7.32 2.49 4.52
C ALA A 214 -6.42 3.42 3.67
N THR A 215 -5.37 3.96 4.30
CA THR A 215 -4.37 4.80 3.65
C THR A 215 -3.21 3.98 3.13
N VAL A 216 -2.54 4.50 2.09
CA VAL A 216 -1.29 3.95 1.57
C VAL A 216 -0.35 5.09 1.16
N ALA A 217 0.92 4.91 1.43
CA ALA A 217 2.01 5.79 1.02
C ALA A 217 3.24 4.91 0.77
N TYR A 218 3.69 4.82 -0.48
CA TYR A 218 4.79 3.93 -0.85
C TYR A 218 6.03 4.21 0.02
N GLY A 219 6.59 3.16 0.62
CA GLY A 219 7.74 3.25 1.52
C GLY A 219 7.45 3.71 2.96
N ALA A 220 6.19 3.99 3.33
CA ALA A 220 5.86 4.49 4.67
C ALA A 220 4.57 3.92 5.30
N VAL A 221 3.49 3.77 4.53
CA VAL A 221 2.19 3.27 5.01
C VAL A 221 1.67 2.26 4.00
N ASP A 222 1.28 1.08 4.48
CA ASP A 222 0.79 0.02 3.61
C ASP A 222 -0.59 -0.50 4.05
N LEU A 223 -1.25 -1.17 3.12
CA LEU A 223 -2.35 -2.07 3.41
C LEU A 223 -1.83 -3.49 3.23
N ARG A 224 -1.86 -4.27 4.30
CA ARG A 224 -1.44 -5.67 4.29
C ARG A 224 -2.52 -6.54 4.92
N PHE A 225 -2.83 -7.65 4.28
CA PHE A 225 -3.72 -8.66 4.82
C PHE A 225 -3.19 -10.03 4.49
N LYS A 226 -3.52 -11.02 5.32
CA LYS A 226 -3.11 -12.40 5.16
C LYS A 226 -4.28 -13.21 4.62
N ASN A 227 -4.01 -14.06 3.63
CA ASN A 227 -4.97 -15.09 3.27
C ASN A 227 -4.94 -16.18 4.35
N THR A 228 -5.94 -16.16 5.23
CA THR A 228 -6.12 -17.15 6.31
C THR A 228 -7.01 -18.33 5.91
N LEU A 229 -7.46 -18.38 4.65
CA LEU A 229 -8.32 -19.41 4.09
C LEU A 229 -7.50 -20.65 3.68
N GLU A 230 -8.20 -21.74 3.35
CA GLU A 230 -7.55 -23.00 2.99
C GLU A 230 -7.06 -23.02 1.53
N HIS A 231 -7.68 -22.21 0.66
CA HIS A 231 -7.36 -22.16 -0.77
C HIS A 231 -6.81 -20.80 -1.23
N PRO A 232 -6.16 -20.74 -2.40
CA PRO A 232 -5.75 -19.48 -2.99
C PRO A 232 -6.95 -18.57 -3.29
N ILE A 233 -6.72 -17.26 -3.20
CA ILE A 233 -7.69 -16.25 -3.62
C ILE A 233 -7.13 -15.40 -4.76
N ILE A 234 -8.03 -14.87 -5.58
CA ILE A 234 -7.70 -14.02 -6.73
C ILE A 234 -8.36 -12.66 -6.53
N LEU A 235 -7.56 -11.61 -6.64
CA LEU A 235 -8.05 -10.24 -6.72
C LEU A 235 -8.43 -9.88 -8.16
N HIS A 236 -9.58 -9.24 -8.31
CA HIS A 236 -10.05 -8.68 -9.57
C HIS A 236 -10.57 -7.27 -9.35
N GLN A 237 -10.33 -6.40 -10.32
CA GLN A 237 -10.83 -5.02 -10.29
C GLN A 237 -11.86 -4.81 -11.39
N ARG A 238 -12.87 -4.00 -11.09
CA ARG A 238 -13.80 -3.45 -12.08
C ARG A 238 -13.88 -1.95 -11.87
N VAL A 239 -13.35 -1.19 -12.83
CA VAL A 239 -13.38 0.27 -12.80
C VAL A 239 -14.30 0.79 -13.90
N ASP A 240 -15.34 1.50 -13.53
CA ASP A 240 -16.17 2.27 -14.45
C ASP A 240 -15.90 3.76 -14.25
N ARG A 241 -15.09 4.33 -15.14
CA ARG A 241 -14.79 5.77 -15.19
C ARG A 241 -15.62 6.53 -16.23
N HIS A 242 -16.52 5.85 -16.95
CA HIS A 242 -17.26 6.41 -18.07
C HIS A 242 -18.72 6.69 -17.74
N SER A 243 -19.30 5.95 -16.79
CA SER A 243 -20.69 6.14 -16.38
C SER A 243 -20.84 6.37 -14.87
N ALA A 244 -20.86 5.32 -14.06
CA ALA A 244 -21.20 5.39 -12.64
C ALA A 244 -20.09 5.99 -11.77
N GLY A 245 -18.84 6.01 -12.25
CA GLY A 245 -17.69 6.44 -11.46
C GLY A 245 -17.47 5.49 -10.29
N THR A 246 -17.28 4.20 -10.55
CA THR A 246 -17.16 3.16 -9.53
C THR A 246 -15.85 2.42 -9.66
N ILE A 247 -15.31 2.03 -8.51
CA ILE A 247 -14.28 1.00 -8.42
C ILE A 247 -14.82 -0.11 -7.52
N THR A 248 -14.80 -1.33 -8.04
CA THR A 248 -15.16 -2.55 -7.33
C THR A 248 -13.95 -3.46 -7.27
N PHE A 249 -13.64 -3.96 -6.08
CA PHE A 249 -12.73 -5.10 -5.94
C PHE A 249 -13.54 -6.34 -5.61
N VAL A 250 -13.23 -7.42 -6.33
CA VAL A 250 -13.84 -8.73 -6.19
C VAL A 250 -12.76 -9.71 -5.76
N ILE A 251 -13.07 -10.54 -4.78
CA ILE A 251 -12.20 -11.62 -4.31
C ILE A 251 -12.86 -12.93 -4.70
N TYR A 252 -12.23 -13.63 -5.64
CA TYR A 252 -12.60 -14.99 -6.02
C TYR A 252 -11.80 -16.00 -5.21
N GLY A 253 -12.39 -17.17 -4.98
CA GLY A 253 -11.79 -18.23 -4.17
C GLY A 253 -12.60 -19.52 -4.28
N HIS A 254 -12.20 -20.52 -3.49
CA HIS A 254 -12.92 -21.79 -3.41
C HIS A 254 -14.27 -21.62 -2.69
N PRO A 255 -15.37 -22.23 -3.15
CA PRO A 255 -16.68 -22.12 -2.51
C PRO A 255 -16.70 -22.43 -1.01
N ASP A 256 -15.91 -23.41 -0.57
CA ASP A 256 -15.83 -23.83 0.84
C ASP A 256 -15.22 -22.77 1.76
N ASP A 257 -14.48 -21.79 1.23
CA ASP A 257 -13.91 -20.69 2.01
C ASP A 257 -14.91 -19.53 2.20
N ARG A 258 -16.15 -19.66 1.70
CA ARG A 258 -17.17 -18.61 1.82
C ARG A 258 -17.60 -18.43 3.26
N VAL A 259 -17.62 -17.17 3.69
CA VAL A 259 -18.09 -16.76 5.02
C VAL A 259 -19.23 -15.76 4.90
N HIS A 260 -20.12 -15.73 5.89
CA HIS A 260 -21.08 -14.65 6.07
C HIS A 260 -20.59 -13.71 7.17
N VAL A 261 -20.19 -12.50 6.77
CA VAL A 261 -19.76 -11.45 7.70
C VAL A 261 -20.45 -10.12 7.42
N GLU A 262 -20.74 -9.37 8.49
CA GLU A 262 -21.21 -7.99 8.40
C GLU A 262 -20.21 -7.03 9.05
N ILE A 263 -20.09 -5.84 8.48
CA ILE A 263 -19.17 -4.80 8.96
C ILE A 263 -19.99 -3.68 9.60
N GLY A 264 -19.96 -3.62 10.93
CA GLY A 264 -20.57 -2.56 11.73
C GLY A 264 -19.59 -1.40 12.00
N ASN A 265 -20.11 -0.19 12.14
CA ASN A 265 -19.30 0.97 12.52
C ASN A 265 -20.04 1.93 13.47
N ALA A 266 -19.28 2.57 14.35
CA ALA A 266 -19.78 3.64 15.23
C ALA A 266 -18.76 4.78 15.27
N TYR A 267 -19.25 6.00 15.47
CA TYR A 267 -18.38 7.17 15.53
C TYR A 267 -18.92 8.26 16.45
N SER A 268 -18.03 9.12 16.91
CA SER A 268 -18.36 10.33 17.68
C SER A 268 -17.44 11.48 17.28
N TRP A 269 -18.01 12.68 17.19
CA TRP A 269 -17.26 13.88 16.84
C TRP A 269 -16.56 14.46 18.08
N VAL A 270 -15.34 14.93 17.88
CA VAL A 270 -14.57 15.67 18.88
C VAL A 270 -14.44 17.10 18.37
N ALA A 271 -15.12 18.03 19.03
CA ALA A 271 -15.10 19.43 18.63
C ALA A 271 -13.66 19.98 18.61
N ARG A 272 -13.32 20.75 17.56
CA ARG A 272 -12.07 21.50 17.56
C ARG A 272 -12.10 22.55 18.66
N GLN A 273 -10.96 22.74 19.33
CA GLN A 273 -10.81 23.82 20.31
C GLN A 273 -10.30 25.06 19.58
N GLU A 274 -10.90 26.23 19.83
CA GLU A 274 -10.44 27.52 19.29
C GLU A 274 -8.96 27.78 19.59
N SER A 275 -8.50 27.38 20.79
CA SER A 275 -7.11 27.46 21.24
C SER A 275 -6.11 26.68 20.40
N SER A 276 -6.56 25.73 19.57
CA SER A 276 -5.70 24.97 18.67
C SER A 276 -5.38 25.72 17.36
N THR A 277 -5.93 26.93 17.18
CA THR A 277 -5.63 27.80 16.03
C THR A 277 -4.17 28.21 16.04
N ARG A 278 -3.50 28.01 14.90
CA ARG A 278 -2.10 28.35 14.69
C ARG A 278 -2.00 29.61 13.85
N TYR A 279 -1.17 30.54 14.31
CA TYR A 279 -0.84 31.77 13.60
C TYR A 279 0.54 31.66 12.98
N VAL A 280 0.65 32.00 11.71
CA VAL A 280 1.93 32.07 10.98
C VAL A 280 2.13 33.50 10.50
N ILE A 281 3.27 34.08 10.87
CA ILE A 281 3.62 35.43 10.40
C ILE A 281 3.89 35.38 8.90
N ASP A 282 3.20 36.23 8.15
CA ASP A 282 3.40 36.43 6.72
C ASP A 282 3.44 37.93 6.40
N ARG A 283 4.67 38.45 6.24
CA ARG A 283 4.92 39.86 5.91
C ARG A 283 4.65 40.21 4.44
N SER A 284 4.30 39.23 3.59
CA SER A 284 3.83 39.53 2.22
C SER A 284 2.39 40.03 2.19
N LEU A 285 1.61 39.78 3.25
CA LEU A 285 0.27 40.33 3.41
C LEU A 285 0.34 41.82 3.78
N ALA A 286 -0.72 42.58 3.49
CA ALA A 286 -0.79 43.97 3.91
C ALA A 286 -0.73 44.07 5.45
N PRO A 287 -0.01 45.06 6.03
CA PRO A 287 0.10 45.23 7.48
C PRO A 287 -1.28 45.20 8.18
N GLY A 288 -1.40 44.41 9.26
CA GLY A 288 -2.63 44.27 10.05
C GLY A 288 -3.65 43.28 9.50
N THR A 289 -3.43 42.69 8.32
CA THR A 289 -4.36 41.73 7.73
C THR A 289 -4.14 40.29 8.23
N GLN A 290 -5.23 39.52 8.27
CA GLN A 290 -5.25 38.09 8.55
C GLN A 290 -5.95 37.35 7.41
N VAL A 291 -5.40 36.21 7.00
CA VAL A 291 -5.98 35.32 6.00
C VAL A 291 -6.06 33.92 6.60
N VAL A 292 -7.27 33.37 6.68
CA VAL A 292 -7.46 31.97 7.04
C VAL A 292 -6.98 31.12 5.87
N GLU A 293 -5.96 30.32 6.12
CA GLU A 293 -5.35 29.43 5.13
C GLU A 293 -5.98 28.03 5.16
N ASP A 294 -6.20 27.49 6.38
CA ASP A 294 -6.96 26.25 6.61
C ASP A 294 -8.00 26.52 7.70
N GLU A 295 -9.25 26.16 7.46
CA GLU A 295 -10.31 26.24 8.47
C GLU A 295 -10.12 25.20 9.59
N GLY A 296 -9.24 24.21 9.40
CA GLY A 296 -9.08 23.11 10.34
C GLY A 296 -10.30 22.16 10.29
N THR A 297 -10.28 21.14 11.14
CA THR A 297 -11.29 20.08 11.14
C THR A 297 -11.62 19.64 12.55
N ASN A 298 -12.88 19.28 12.79
CA ASN A 298 -13.24 18.52 13.99
C ASN A 298 -12.51 17.17 13.97
N GLY A 299 -12.21 16.67 15.16
CA GLY A 299 -11.72 15.31 15.33
C GLY A 299 -12.87 14.32 15.28
N ILE A 300 -12.54 13.04 15.15
CA ILE A 300 -13.51 11.97 15.14
C ILE A 300 -12.89 10.71 15.78
N ILE A 301 -13.66 10.06 16.66
CA ILE A 301 -13.35 8.74 17.17
C ILE A 301 -14.24 7.76 16.41
N GLN A 302 -13.65 6.77 15.75
CA GLN A 302 -14.34 5.81 14.88
C GLN A 302 -14.00 4.40 15.34
N ARG A 303 -14.97 3.49 15.31
CA ARG A 303 -14.80 2.08 15.62
C ARG A 303 -15.46 1.24 14.55
N CYS A 304 -14.80 0.15 14.19
CA CYS A 304 -15.26 -0.81 13.20
C CYS A 304 -15.25 -2.20 13.83
N TRP A 305 -16.30 -2.98 13.59
CA TRP A 305 -16.43 -4.37 14.01
C TRP A 305 -16.74 -5.25 12.81
N ARG A 306 -16.33 -6.50 12.89
CA ARG A 306 -16.73 -7.56 11.96
C ARG A 306 -17.45 -8.64 12.75
N THR A 307 -18.67 -8.95 12.34
CA THR A 307 -19.53 -9.95 12.96
C THR A 307 -19.69 -11.12 11.99
N TRP A 308 -19.49 -12.33 12.49
CA TRP A 308 -19.58 -13.58 11.74
C TRP A 308 -20.90 -14.28 12.08
N PHE A 309 -21.48 -14.94 11.09
CA PHE A 309 -22.78 -15.59 11.20
C PHE A 309 -22.73 -17.02 10.68
N ASP A 310 -23.60 -17.88 11.20
CA ASP A 310 -23.87 -19.20 10.61
C ASP A 310 -24.83 -19.11 9.42
N ASP A 311 -25.09 -20.26 8.79
CA ASP A 311 -26.00 -20.39 7.66
C ASP A 311 -27.48 -20.09 8.00
N GLU A 312 -27.83 -20.12 9.30
CA GLU A 312 -29.17 -19.77 9.79
C GLU A 312 -29.30 -18.26 10.09
N GLY A 313 -28.18 -17.51 10.03
CA GLY A 313 -28.11 -16.07 10.30
C GLY A 313 -27.92 -15.73 11.78
N ASN A 314 -27.56 -16.70 12.63
CA ASN A 314 -27.24 -16.43 14.03
C ASN A 314 -25.81 -15.88 14.14
N GLU A 315 -25.63 -14.87 15.01
CA GLU A 315 -24.30 -14.33 15.31
C GLU A 315 -23.43 -15.38 16.03
N LEU A 316 -22.28 -15.69 15.45
CA LEU A 316 -21.28 -16.60 16.02
C LEU A 316 -20.26 -15.84 16.87
N TYR A 317 -19.71 -14.77 16.33
CA TYR A 317 -18.61 -14.04 16.93
C TYR A 317 -18.49 -12.63 16.35
N THR A 318 -18.15 -11.66 17.21
CA THR A 318 -17.83 -10.29 16.81
C THR A 318 -16.42 -9.93 17.26
N GLU A 319 -15.63 -9.40 16.34
CA GLU A 319 -14.31 -8.81 16.61
C GLU A 319 -14.31 -7.30 16.35
N GLN A 320 -13.49 -6.58 17.12
CA GLN A 320 -13.22 -5.17 16.85
C GLN A 320 -12.02 -5.03 15.91
N ILE A 321 -12.26 -4.56 14.70
CA ILE A 321 -11.25 -4.37 13.65
C ILE A 321 -10.43 -3.10 13.89
N SER A 322 -11.07 -2.01 14.33
CA SER A 322 -10.36 -0.74 14.52
C SER A 322 -10.94 0.15 15.63
N HIS A 323 -10.07 1.00 16.16
CA HIS A 323 -10.40 2.13 17.03
C HIS A 323 -9.53 3.31 16.62
N ASP A 324 -10.07 4.15 15.74
CA ASP A 324 -9.35 5.28 15.18
C ASP A 324 -9.65 6.55 15.95
N ASN A 325 -8.60 7.28 16.31
CA ASN A 325 -8.70 8.60 16.92
C ASN A 325 -8.04 9.64 16.00
N VAL A 326 -8.87 10.32 15.23
CA VAL A 326 -8.45 11.45 14.41
C VAL A 326 -8.59 12.71 15.25
N ARG A 327 -7.47 13.35 15.57
CA ARG A 327 -7.46 14.54 16.41
C ARG A 327 -8.07 15.75 15.68
N PRO A 328 -8.79 16.64 16.39
CA PRO A 328 -9.17 17.91 15.82
C PRO A 328 -7.92 18.72 15.45
N VAL A 329 -8.04 19.49 14.38
CA VAL A 329 -7.01 20.43 13.92
C VAL A 329 -7.63 21.82 13.93
N GLY A 330 -7.00 22.76 14.63
CA GLY A 330 -7.41 24.15 14.65
C GLY A 330 -7.16 24.85 13.31
N LYS A 331 -7.61 26.11 13.21
CA LYS A 331 -7.37 26.91 12.01
C LYS A 331 -5.88 27.17 11.81
N LEU A 332 -5.49 27.38 10.56
CA LEU A 332 -4.19 27.97 10.23
C LEU A 332 -4.46 29.37 9.67
N ILE A 333 -4.00 30.39 10.38
CA ILE A 333 -4.18 31.80 10.00
C ILE A 333 -2.82 32.40 9.71
N ARG A 334 -2.63 32.90 8.49
CA ARG A 334 -1.50 33.75 8.15
C ARG A 334 -1.82 35.19 8.52
N HIS A 335 -0.90 35.91 9.15
CA HIS A 335 -1.13 37.32 9.48
C HIS A 335 0.13 38.17 9.32
N ASN A 336 -0.06 39.45 8.99
CA ASN A 336 1.00 40.44 9.09
C ASN A 336 0.80 41.28 10.37
N PRO A 337 1.64 41.11 11.41
CA PRO A 337 1.50 41.88 12.65
C PRO A 337 1.89 43.35 12.49
N ASP A 338 2.60 43.74 11.42
CA ASP A 338 3.24 45.06 11.26
C ASP A 338 2.25 46.23 11.07
N GLY A 339 0.93 45.98 11.13
CA GLY A 339 -0.12 47.01 11.06
C GLY A 339 -1.11 46.97 12.23
N ALA A 340 -0.93 46.08 13.20
CA ALA A 340 -1.65 46.16 14.45
C ALA A 340 -1.01 47.27 15.31
N ALA A 341 -1.49 48.51 15.16
CA ALA A 341 -1.20 49.55 16.13
C ALA A 341 -1.61 49.02 17.52
N GLU A 342 -0.68 49.10 18.46
CA GLU A 342 -0.85 48.71 19.86
C GLU A 342 -2.10 49.36 20.45
N THR A 343 -3.20 48.61 20.59
CA THR A 343 -4.12 48.87 21.69
C THR A 343 -3.56 48.16 22.90
N SER A 344 -2.70 48.89 23.61
CA SER A 344 -2.32 48.54 24.98
C SER A 344 -3.58 48.17 25.78
N PRO A 345 -3.57 47.12 26.62
CA PRO A 345 -4.67 46.89 27.53
C PRO A 345 -4.75 48.09 28.46
N SER A 346 -5.88 48.79 28.44
CA SER A 346 -6.21 49.81 29.43
C SER A 346 -6.09 49.17 30.81
N THR A 347 -5.12 49.65 31.59
CA THR A 347 -4.99 49.43 33.02
C THR A 347 -6.36 49.54 33.70
N PRO A 348 -6.76 48.63 34.60
CA PRO A 348 -7.96 48.82 35.40
C PRO A 348 -7.80 50.09 36.23
N SER A 349 -8.72 51.03 36.08
CA SER A 349 -8.86 52.16 36.99
C SER A 349 -9.09 51.64 38.41
N THR A 350 -8.19 52.03 39.31
CA THR A 350 -8.28 51.84 40.75
C THR A 350 -9.65 52.30 41.28
N PRO A 351 -10.31 51.55 42.20
CA PRO A 351 -11.52 52.03 42.84
C PRO A 351 -11.20 53.23 43.75
N SER A 352 -12.01 54.28 43.64
CA SER A 352 -12.00 55.44 44.53
C SER A 352 -12.10 55.01 46.00
N ALA A 353 -11.20 55.56 46.82
CA ALA A 353 -11.22 55.40 48.27
C ALA A 353 -12.51 56.01 48.89
N PRO A 354 -13.07 55.42 49.95
CA PRO A 354 -14.19 56.00 50.66
C PRO A 354 -13.75 57.18 51.54
N SER A 355 -14.59 58.21 51.57
CA SER A 355 -14.51 59.42 52.38
C SER A 355 -14.45 59.10 53.89
N GLN A 356 -13.55 59.80 54.59
CA GLN A 356 -13.50 59.82 56.06
C GLN A 356 -14.75 60.50 56.65
N PRO A 357 -15.30 60.02 57.77
CA PRO A 357 -16.30 60.75 58.53
C PRO A 357 -15.67 61.80 59.46
N GLU A 358 -16.39 62.92 59.60
CA GLU A 358 -16.08 64.05 60.48
C GLU A 358 -15.99 63.68 61.96
N ARG A 359 -15.07 64.35 62.64
CA ARG A 359 -14.84 64.30 64.07
C ARG A 359 -15.77 65.30 64.77
N VAL A 360 -16.64 64.81 65.66
CA VAL A 360 -17.34 65.63 66.66
C VAL A 360 -16.95 65.13 68.05
N THR A 361 -16.59 66.06 68.92
CA THR A 361 -16.41 65.92 70.38
C THR A 361 -17.28 66.98 71.05
N PRO A 362 -17.55 66.92 72.37
CA PRO A 362 -17.72 65.77 73.28
C PRO A 362 -18.99 65.92 74.15
N GLU A 363 -19.38 64.91 74.93
CA GLU A 363 -20.09 65.17 76.20
C GLU A 363 -19.83 64.07 77.24
N GLU A 364 -19.77 64.49 78.50
CA GLU A 364 -19.25 63.81 79.69
C GLU A 364 -20.13 62.65 80.22
N GLU A 365 -19.44 61.76 80.94
CA GLU A 365 -19.86 60.72 81.90
C GLU A 365 -21.03 61.09 82.83
N PRO A 366 -21.75 60.14 83.51
CA PRO A 366 -21.12 59.22 84.48
C PRO A 366 -21.91 57.88 84.72
N PRO A 367 -21.80 57.17 85.87
CA PRO A 367 -20.87 56.03 86.02
C PRO A 367 -21.58 54.75 86.54
N SER A 368 -20.74 53.78 86.94
CA SER A 368 -21.04 52.59 87.77
C SER A 368 -21.78 51.45 87.04
N GLY A 369 -21.37 50.20 87.10
CA GLY A 369 -20.46 49.50 87.99
C GLY A 369 -21.01 48.08 88.18
N VAL A 370 -20.10 47.14 88.51
CA VAL A 370 -20.35 45.81 89.10
C VAL A 370 -21.13 44.81 88.20
N PHE A 371 -20.70 43.56 87.97
CA PHE A 371 -19.75 42.64 88.59
C PHE A 371 -19.04 41.81 87.51
#